data_AF-A0A7T9CFC7-F1
#
_entry.id   AF-A0A7T9CFC7-F1
#
_cell.length_a   1.000
_cell.length_b   1.000
_cell.length_c   1.000
_cell.angle_alpha   90.00
_cell.angle_beta   90.00
_cell.angle_gamma   90.00
#
_symmetry.space_group_name_H-M   'P 1'
#
loop_
_entity.id
_entity.type
_entity.pdbx_description
1 polymer ?
#
loop_
_entity_poly.entity_id
_entity_poly.type
_entity_poly.pdbx_seq_one_letter_code
_entity_poly.pdbx_strand_id
1 'polypeptide(L)'
;MTRLGSIAPETLACLRAIKKRTKLPVVPGFGISSPEHVREYGKAGADGVIVGSAIVRIVGEHARPAGKAGRNGTNPRWRTETRIPAPMNGLKLQGYTF
;
A
#
# COMPACT_ATOMS: atom_id res chain seq x y z
N MET A 1 3.00 -11.81 27.09
CA MET A 1 3.63 -12.53 25.96
C MET A 1 2.91 -12.18 24.66
N THR A 2 3.20 -11.03 24.05
CA THR A 2 2.79 -10.71 22.68
C THR A 2 3.81 -11.34 21.73
N ARG A 3 3.37 -12.32 20.93
CA ARG A 3 4.21 -12.95 19.91
C ARG A 3 4.63 -11.87 18.90
N LEU A 4 5.92 -11.79 18.56
CA LEU A 4 6.55 -10.78 17.66
C LEU A 4 6.03 -10.76 16.19
N GLY A 5 4.88 -11.38 15.93
CA GLY A 5 4.22 -11.39 14.62
C GLY A 5 2.69 -11.37 14.71
N SER A 6 2.11 -11.05 15.86
CA SER A 6 0.65 -10.96 16.05
C SER A 6 0.15 -9.55 15.75
N ILE A 7 -1.02 -9.41 15.13
CA ILE A 7 -1.64 -8.09 14.97
C ILE A 7 -2.03 -7.56 16.36
N ALA A 8 -1.80 -6.28 16.62
CA ALA A 8 -2.17 -5.63 17.86
C ALA A 8 -3.71 -5.70 18.05
N PRO A 9 -4.21 -6.15 19.23
CA PRO A 9 -5.65 -6.25 19.50
C PRO A 9 -6.41 -4.95 19.26
N GLU A 10 -5.76 -3.81 19.53
CA GLU A 10 -6.28 -2.45 19.35
C GLU A 10 -6.55 -2.16 17.88
N THR A 11 -5.71 -2.66 16.97
CA THR A 11 -5.91 -2.52 15.52
C THR A 11 -7.16 -3.26 15.07
N LEU A 12 -7.38 -4.48 15.58
CA LEU A 12 -8.59 -5.24 15.27
C LEU A 12 -9.85 -4.58 15.88
N ALA A 13 -9.72 -3.99 17.07
CA ALA A 13 -10.81 -3.23 17.69
C ALA A 13 -11.16 -1.98 16.89
N CYS A 14 -10.15 -1.24 16.42
CA CYS A 14 -10.31 -0.08 15.54
C CYS A 14 -11.02 -0.45 14.23
N LEU A 15 -10.60 -1.54 13.58
CA LEU A 15 -11.25 -2.02 12.35
C LEU A 15 -12.75 -2.28 12.56
N ARG A 16 -13.11 -2.97 13.65
CA ARG A 16 -14.52 -3.22 14.00
C ARG A 16 -15.28 -1.93 14.28
N ALA A 17 -14.65 -0.96 14.95
CA ALA A 17 -15.28 0.33 15.24
C ALA A 17 -15.55 1.14 13.96
N ILE A 18 -14.62 1.14 13.00
CA ILE A 18 -14.78 1.83 11.71
C ILE A 18 -15.88 1.15 10.90
N LYS A 19 -15.87 -0.18 10.78
CA LYS A 19 -16.91 -0.94 10.06
C LYS A 19 -18.32 -0.72 10.58
N LYS A 20 -18.49 -0.43 11.88
CA LYS A 20 -19.80 -0.07 12.45
C LYS A 20 -20.31 1.30 12.02
N ARG A 21 -19.41 2.19 11.57
CA ARG A 21 -19.71 3.60 11.23
C ARG A 21 -19.82 3.85 9.73
N THR A 22 -19.45 2.90 8.89
CA THR A 22 -19.49 3.04 7.43
C THR A 22 -20.01 1.78 6.75
N LYS A 23 -20.64 1.96 5.59
CA LYS A 23 -20.99 0.87 4.68
C LYS A 23 -19.92 0.66 3.58
N LEU A 24 -18.92 1.53 3.53
CA LEU A 24 -17.83 1.41 2.58
C LEU A 24 -16.90 0.24 2.97
N PRO A 25 -16.32 -0.49 2.00
CA PRO A 25 -15.34 -1.53 2.27
C PRO A 25 -14.15 -1.00 3.09
N VAL A 26 -13.78 -1.70 4.15
CA VAL A 26 -12.66 -1.36 5.03
C VAL A 26 -11.53 -2.36 4.83
N VAL A 27 -10.38 -1.85 4.38
CA VAL A 27 -9.23 -2.66 3.97
C VAL A 27 -7.96 -2.16 4.67
N PRO A 28 -7.42 -2.88 5.67
CA PRO A 28 -6.13 -2.56 6.28
C PRO A 28 -4.97 -2.86 5.32
N GLY A 29 -3.90 -2.05 5.40
CA GLY A 29 -2.74 -2.19 4.50
C GLY A 29 -1.37 -1.98 5.13
N PHE A 30 -1.29 -1.67 6.42
CA PHE A 30 -0.02 -1.40 7.09
C PHE A 30 0.51 -2.64 7.79
N GLY A 31 1.79 -2.97 7.57
CA GLY A 31 2.48 -4.04 8.30
C GLY A 31 2.02 -5.47 7.97
N ILE A 32 1.31 -5.69 6.86
CA ILE A 32 0.84 -7.01 6.44
C ILE A 32 1.95 -7.72 5.67
N SER A 33 2.59 -8.70 6.30
CA SER A 33 3.72 -9.43 5.72
C SER A 33 3.60 -10.95 5.80
N SER A 34 2.57 -11.46 6.49
CA SER A 34 2.36 -12.90 6.69
C SER A 34 0.93 -13.31 6.32
N PRO A 35 0.72 -14.54 5.81
CA PRO A 35 -0.63 -15.09 5.60
C PRO A 35 -1.47 -15.15 6.88
N GLU A 36 -0.83 -15.27 8.04
CA GLU A 36 -1.47 -15.27 9.35
C GLU A 36 -2.18 -13.94 9.61
N HIS A 37 -1.55 -12.82 9.27
CA HIS A 37 -2.16 -11.48 9.38
C HIS A 37 -3.43 -11.37 8.55
N VAL A 38 -3.40 -11.90 7.32
CA VAL A 38 -4.56 -11.89 6.43
C VAL A 38 -5.72 -12.67 7.04
N ARG A 39 -5.45 -13.84 7.62
CA ARG A 39 -6.48 -14.66 8.30
C ARG A 39 -7.03 -13.96 9.54
N GLU A 40 -6.20 -13.30 10.32
CA GLU A 40 -6.66 -12.54 11.50
C GLU A 40 -7.55 -11.35 11.11
N TYR A 41 -7.17 -10.58 10.07
CA TYR A 41 -8.01 -9.50 9.55
C TYR A 41 -9.32 -10.02 8.95
N GLY A 42 -9.29 -11.13 8.21
CA GLY A 42 -10.50 -11.77 7.69
C GLY A 42 -11.45 -12.20 8.80
N LYS A 43 -10.92 -12.83 9.87
CA LYS A 43 -11.71 -13.19 11.08
C LYS A 43 -12.28 -11.96 11.79
N ALA A 44 -11.58 -10.83 11.77
CA ALA A 44 -12.06 -9.58 12.33
C ALA A 44 -13.11 -8.87 11.45
N GLY A 45 -13.39 -9.41 10.26
CA GLY A 45 -14.39 -8.91 9.32
C GLY A 45 -13.88 -7.83 8.37
N ALA A 46 -12.57 -7.76 8.11
CA ALA A 46 -12.04 -6.91 7.04
C ALA A 46 -12.59 -7.36 5.68
N ASP A 47 -12.87 -6.41 4.78
CA ASP A 47 -13.41 -6.71 3.45
C ASP A 47 -12.30 -7.07 2.44
N GLY A 48 -11.04 -6.89 2.84
CA GLY A 48 -9.83 -7.25 2.11
C GLY A 48 -8.59 -6.89 2.90
N VAL A 49 -7.40 -7.05 2.30
CA VAL A 49 -6.12 -6.57 2.83
C VAL A 49 -5.24 -6.03 1.70
N ILE A 50 -4.41 -5.03 1.98
CA ILE A 50 -3.41 -4.53 1.03
C ILE A 50 -2.03 -5.01 1.48
N VAL A 51 -1.28 -5.61 0.54
CA VAL A 51 0.08 -6.10 0.77
C VAL A 51 1.03 -5.33 -0.14
N GLY A 52 1.72 -4.33 0.39
CA GLY A 52 2.66 -3.51 -0.37
C GLY A 52 4.10 -4.02 -0.26
N SER A 53 4.70 -3.80 0.91
CA SER A 53 6.13 -4.02 1.13
C SER A 53 6.60 -5.46 0.86
N ALA A 54 5.77 -6.48 1.16
CA ALA A 54 6.13 -7.86 0.84
C ALA A 54 6.21 -8.11 -0.68
N ILE A 55 5.30 -7.53 -1.46
CA ILE A 55 5.35 -7.64 -2.93
C ILE A 55 6.58 -6.93 -3.48
N VAL A 56 6.85 -5.70 -3.03
CA VAL A 56 8.02 -4.93 -3.47
C VAL A 56 9.32 -5.67 -3.18
N ARG A 57 9.42 -6.32 -2.00
CA ARG A 57 10.59 -7.14 -1.65
C ARG A 57 10.77 -8.33 -2.58
N ILE A 58 9.71 -9.11 -2.81
CA ILE A 58 9.75 -10.27 -3.71
C ILE A 58 10.16 -9.84 -5.12
N VAL A 59 9.58 -8.74 -5.63
CA VAL A 59 9.94 -8.18 -6.94
C VAL A 59 11.39 -7.74 -6.95
N GLY A 60 11.88 -7.07 -5.90
CA GLY A 60 13.27 -6.66 -5.79
C GLY A 60 14.26 -7.83 -5.77
N GLU A 61 13.90 -8.94 -5.11
CA GLU A 61 14.71 -10.17 -5.04
C GLU A 61 14.79 -10.91 -6.38
N HIS A 62 13.73 -10.86 -7.19
CA HIS A 62 13.64 -11.57 -8.47
C HIS A 62 13.83 -10.67 -9.69
N ALA A 63 13.95 -9.36 -9.50
CA ALA A 63 14.22 -8.43 -10.57
C ALA A 63 15.61 -8.73 -11.13
N ARG A 64 15.65 -9.17 -12.41
CA ARG A 64 16.89 -9.14 -13.17
C ARG A 64 17.42 -7.71 -13.10
N PRO A 65 18.71 -7.48 -12.77
CA PRO A 65 19.26 -6.14 -12.79
C PRO A 65 18.94 -5.52 -14.15
N ALA A 66 18.14 -4.45 -14.13
CA ALA A 66 17.89 -3.68 -15.33
C ALA A 66 19.26 -3.20 -15.79
N GLY A 67 19.76 -3.76 -16.90
CA GLY A 67 21.00 -3.31 -17.51
C GLY A 67 20.94 -1.79 -17.58
N LYS A 68 21.93 -1.11 -17.01
CA LYS A 68 21.91 0.35 -16.79
C LYS A 68 21.30 1.03 -18.01
N ALA A 69 20.02 1.42 -17.90
CA ALA A 69 19.36 2.13 -18.98
C ALA A 69 20.22 3.37 -19.21
N GLY A 70 20.80 3.46 -20.42
CA GLY A 70 21.75 4.51 -20.75
C GLY A 70 21.17 5.85 -20.32
N ARG A 71 21.97 6.65 -19.61
CA ARG A 71 21.68 8.04 -19.26
C ARG A 71 21.68 8.93 -20.52
N ASN A 72 20.93 8.55 -21.56
CA ASN A 72 20.61 9.46 -22.65
C ASN A 72 19.23 10.03 -22.33
N GLY A 73 19.19 11.35 -22.16
CA GLY A 73 18.04 12.14 -21.74
C GLY A 73 16.87 12.12 -22.73
N THR A 74 16.30 10.96 -23.01
CA THR A 74 14.97 10.83 -23.58
C THR A 74 14.03 10.44 -22.46
N ASN A 75 13.34 11.44 -21.93
CA ASN A 75 12.26 11.31 -20.96
C ASN A 75 11.39 10.09 -21.32
N PRO A 76 11.36 9.01 -20.50
CA PRO A 76 10.41 7.93 -20.72
C PRO A 76 9.05 8.53 -20.46
N ARG A 77 8.36 8.81 -21.56
CA ARG A 77 7.04 9.44 -21.64
C ARG A 77 6.03 8.55 -20.93
N TRP A 78 5.99 8.58 -19.61
CA TRP A 78 4.80 8.24 -18.83
C TRP A 78 3.73 9.20 -19.31
N ARG A 79 2.95 8.75 -20.30
CA ARG A 79 1.88 9.51 -20.94
C ARG A 79 0.78 9.70 -19.89
N THR A 80 0.87 10.78 -19.12
CA THR A 80 -0.22 11.34 -18.34
C THR A 80 -1.22 11.99 -19.30
N GLU A 81 -1.90 11.16 -20.09
CA GLU A 81 -3.10 11.58 -20.80
C GLU A 81 -4.32 11.24 -19.93
N THR A 82 -4.29 11.74 -18.69
CA THR A 82 -5.50 12.00 -17.93
C THR A 82 -5.53 13.50 -17.78
N ARG A 83 -6.40 14.13 -18.57
CA ARG A 83 -6.72 15.55 -18.51
C ARG A 83 -7.42 15.83 -17.19
N ILE A 84 -6.68 15.83 -16.07
CA ILE A 84 -7.15 16.39 -14.82
C ILE A 84 -6.83 17.88 -14.91
N PRO A 85 -7.82 18.77 -14.99
CA PRO A 85 -7.55 20.21 -14.98
C PRO A 85 -6.78 20.55 -13.70
N ALA A 86 -5.70 21.31 -13.84
CA ALA A 86 -4.84 21.70 -12.73
C ALA A 86 -5.67 22.35 -11.61
N PRO A 87 -5.44 22.00 -10.33
CA PRO A 87 -5.91 22.86 -9.25
C PRO A 87 -5.22 24.22 -9.38
N MET A 88 -6.03 25.28 -9.42
CA MET A 88 -5.54 26.65 -9.45
C MET A 88 -4.66 26.92 -8.21
N ASN A 89 -3.47 27.44 -8.48
CA ASN A 89 -2.51 28.07 -7.56
C ASN A 89 -1.84 27.20 -6.47
N GLY A 90 -0.52 27.00 -6.65
CA GLY A 90 0.42 27.57 -5.67
C GLY A 90 1.05 26.67 -4.60
N LEU A 91 0.86 25.36 -4.57
CA LEU A 91 1.52 24.49 -3.58
C LEU A 91 2.31 23.35 -4.24
N LYS A 92 3.64 23.47 -4.18
CA LYS A 92 4.58 22.38 -4.50
C LYS A 92 4.35 21.24 -3.50
N LEU A 93 3.72 20.15 -3.94
CA LEU A 93 3.75 18.90 -3.20
C LEU A 93 5.02 18.15 -3.58
N GLN A 94 6.00 18.26 -2.69
CA GLN A 94 7.22 17.45 -2.69
C GLN A 94 6.87 15.97 -2.50
N GLY A 95 7.37 15.14 -3.41
CA GLY A 95 7.80 13.76 -3.17
C GLY A 95 6.84 12.83 -2.44
N TYR A 96 6.04 12.07 -3.20
CA TYR A 96 5.57 10.76 -2.75
C TYR A 96 6.32 9.67 -3.52
N THR A 97 7.21 8.98 -2.81
CA THR A 97 7.85 7.74 -3.25
C THR A 97 7.14 6.61 -2.47
N PHE A 98 6.66 5.60 -3.18
CA PHE A 98 6.13 4.36 -2.58
C PHE A 98 7.26 3.49 -2.02
#